data_AF-A0A3M2GAN8-F1
#
_entry.id   AF-A0A3M2GAN8-F1
#
_cell.length_a   1.000
_cell.length_b   1.000
_cell.length_c   1.000
_cell.angle_alpha   90.00
_cell.angle_beta   90.00
_cell.angle_gamma   90.00
#
_symmetry.space_group_name_H-M   'P 1'
#
loop_
_entity.id
_entity.type
_entity.pdbx_description
1 polymer ?
#
loop_
_entity_poly.entity_id
_entity_poly.type
_entity_poly.pdbx_seq_one_letter_code
_entity_poly.pdbx_strand_id
1 'polypeptide(L)'
;MCLILFAYRYHPQFDLVVAANRDEFYDRPTAPAHFWEDYPGIFAGRDLQAGGTWLAVTKTRQFAALTNYRDPHTEQAGERSRGELPLNVLQDNRPAREALQYVKSVASQYNGFNLIVFDGKEMGYFSNRENTIKRLEPGVYGLSNHLLDTPWPKVVRGKTRLVEILQEGVDREQIFELLTETACFP
;
A
#
# COMPACT_ATOMS: atom_id res chain seq x y z
N MET A 1 -8.29 -5.73 -9.96
CA MET A 1 -7.30 -6.21 -8.98
C MET A 1 -6.22 -5.15 -8.75
N CYS A 2 -6.16 -4.54 -7.55
CA CYS A 2 -5.25 -3.45 -7.20
C CYS A 2 -3.76 -3.73 -7.52
N LEU A 3 -2.96 -2.67 -7.61
CA LEU A 3 -1.50 -2.71 -7.79
C LEU A 3 -0.85 -1.58 -6.98
N ILE A 4 0.25 -1.89 -6.30
CA ILE A 4 1.16 -0.91 -5.69
C ILE A 4 2.57 -1.32 -6.12
N LEU A 5 3.22 -0.50 -6.93
CA LEU A 5 4.64 -0.58 -7.25
C LEU A 5 5.35 0.47 -6.41
N PHE A 6 6.47 0.12 -5.78
CA PHE A 6 7.23 1.09 -4.98
C PHE A 6 8.72 0.85 -5.03
N ALA A 7 9.48 1.94 -5.03
CA ALA A 7 10.92 1.96 -5.02
C ALA A 7 11.37 2.65 -3.73
N TYR A 8 11.88 1.87 -2.78
CA TYR A 8 12.29 2.33 -1.46
C TYR A 8 13.82 2.45 -1.42
N ARG A 9 14.33 3.67 -1.20
CA ARG A 9 15.76 4.03 -1.21
C ARG A 9 16.56 3.49 -2.42
N TYR A 10 15.88 3.33 -3.55
CA TYR A 10 16.46 2.89 -4.81
C TYR A 10 16.98 4.06 -5.66
N HIS A 11 16.29 5.21 -5.62
CA HIS A 11 16.67 6.41 -6.38
C HIS A 11 17.43 7.41 -5.47
N PRO A 12 18.57 7.98 -5.90
CA PRO A 12 19.43 8.81 -5.04
C PRO A 12 18.77 10.09 -4.51
N GLN A 13 17.67 10.56 -5.12
CA GLN A 13 16.94 11.76 -4.67
C GLN A 13 15.66 11.45 -3.86
N PHE A 14 15.19 10.20 -3.79
CA PHE A 14 13.89 9.87 -3.20
C PHE A 14 13.98 8.64 -2.28
N ASP A 15 13.75 8.85 -0.97
CA ASP A 15 13.57 7.77 0.01
C ASP A 15 12.49 6.76 -0.41
N LEU A 16 11.45 7.23 -1.10
CA LEU A 16 10.33 6.41 -1.54
C LEU A 16 9.67 7.04 -2.79
N VAL A 17 9.47 6.23 -3.83
CA VAL A 17 8.57 6.50 -4.96
C VAL A 17 7.48 5.42 -4.96
N VAL A 18 6.22 5.80 -5.18
CA VAL A 18 5.06 4.88 -5.21
C VAL A 18 4.20 5.16 -6.44
N ALA A 19 3.89 4.12 -7.21
CA ALA A 19 2.91 4.14 -8.28
C ALA A 19 1.81 3.13 -7.93
N ALA A 20 0.56 3.58 -7.75
CA ALA A 20 -0.49 2.72 -7.20
C ALA A 20 -1.87 2.97 -7.83
N ASN A 21 -2.58 1.88 -8.12
CA ASN A 21 -3.98 1.88 -8.56
C ASN A 21 -4.81 0.92 -7.67
N ARG A 22 -5.98 1.37 -7.21
CA ARG A 22 -6.99 0.55 -6.54
C ARG A 22 -8.19 0.36 -7.46
N ASP A 23 -8.29 -0.84 -8.03
CA ASP A 23 -9.54 -1.30 -8.64
C ASP A 23 -10.54 -1.66 -7.53
N GLU A 24 -11.73 -1.07 -7.59
CA GLU A 24 -12.81 -1.17 -6.60
C GLU A 24 -14.16 -1.05 -7.31
N PHE A 25 -15.26 -1.40 -6.65
CA PHE A 25 -16.60 -1.26 -7.24
C PHE A 25 -16.96 0.22 -7.53
N TYR A 26 -17.51 0.50 -8.71
CA TYR A 26 -17.86 1.86 -9.18
C TYR A 26 -18.93 2.56 -8.35
N ASP A 27 -19.79 1.80 -7.67
CA ASP A 27 -20.84 2.30 -6.78
C ASP A 27 -20.34 2.59 -5.36
N ARG A 28 -19.09 2.24 -5.03
CA ARG A 28 -18.50 2.49 -3.72
C ARG A 28 -18.13 3.97 -3.55
N PRO A 29 -18.82 4.73 -2.68
CA PRO A 29 -18.60 6.17 -2.57
C PRO A 29 -17.23 6.47 -1.94
N THR A 30 -16.50 7.41 -2.53
CA THR A 30 -15.20 7.89 -2.04
C THR A 30 -15.09 9.41 -2.13
N ALA A 31 -14.22 10.01 -1.31
CA ALA A 31 -13.82 11.41 -1.42
C ALA A 31 -12.36 11.51 -1.91
N PRO A 32 -12.02 12.55 -2.71
CA PRO A 32 -10.67 12.76 -3.24
C PRO A 32 -9.64 12.99 -2.12
N ALA A 33 -8.35 12.88 -2.47
CA ALA A 33 -7.28 13.01 -1.50
C ALA A 33 -7.15 14.45 -0.98
N HIS A 34 -7.26 14.62 0.33
CA HIS A 34 -7.17 15.89 1.05
C HIS A 34 -6.56 15.66 2.44
N PHE A 35 -6.24 16.74 3.16
CA PHE A 35 -5.89 16.66 4.58
C PHE A 35 -7.17 16.49 5.42
N TRP A 36 -7.26 15.43 6.22
CA TRP A 36 -8.46 15.13 7.00
C TRP A 36 -8.53 15.97 8.28
N GLU A 37 -9.76 16.32 8.70
CA GLU A 37 -10.03 17.10 9.91
C GLU A 37 -10.02 16.22 11.17
N ASP A 38 -10.56 15.00 11.07
CA ASP A 38 -10.64 14.02 12.17
C ASP A 38 -9.35 13.20 12.38
N TYR A 39 -8.44 13.24 11.41
CA TYR A 39 -7.07 12.70 11.53
C TYR A 39 -6.03 13.78 11.14
N PRO A 40 -5.79 14.79 12.01
CA PRO A 40 -4.97 15.95 11.67
C PRO A 40 -3.56 15.59 11.17
N GLY A 41 -3.27 15.94 9.91
CA GLY A 41 -1.96 15.72 9.29
C GLY A 41 -1.87 14.48 8.40
N ILE A 42 -2.88 13.60 8.38
CA ILE A 42 -3.07 12.59 7.33
C ILE A 42 -3.53 13.27 6.04
N PHE A 43 -2.89 12.93 4.93
CA PHE A 43 -3.36 13.19 3.58
C PHE A 43 -3.72 11.86 2.90
N ALA A 44 -4.99 11.67 2.56
CA ALA A 44 -5.51 10.43 2.00
C ALA A 44 -6.83 10.64 1.24
N GLY A 45 -7.13 9.78 0.27
CA GLY A 45 -8.49 9.64 -0.26
C GLY A 45 -9.35 8.82 0.71
N ARG A 46 -10.64 9.16 0.88
CA ARG A 46 -11.50 8.57 1.93
C ARG A 46 -12.53 7.62 1.36
N ASP A 47 -12.69 6.47 2.00
CA ASP A 47 -13.77 5.51 1.77
C ASP A 47 -15.02 5.98 2.54
N LEU A 48 -16.06 6.44 1.84
CA LEU A 48 -17.24 7.04 2.49
C LEU A 48 -18.24 5.99 3.01
N GLN A 49 -18.10 4.72 2.60
CA GLN A 49 -18.92 3.63 3.12
C GLN A 49 -18.32 3.02 4.40
N ALA A 50 -17.00 2.92 4.50
CA ALA A 50 -16.31 2.27 5.61
C ALA A 50 -15.36 3.20 6.41
N GLY A 51 -15.44 4.52 6.19
CA GLY A 51 -14.77 5.59 6.95
C GLY A 51 -13.26 5.73 6.77
N GLY A 52 -12.56 4.66 6.38
CA GLY A 52 -11.10 4.56 6.32
C GLY A 52 -10.46 4.90 4.96
N THR A 53 -9.25 4.39 4.73
CA THR A 53 -8.49 4.57 3.48
C THR A 53 -7.62 3.35 3.14
N TRP A 54 -7.13 3.30 1.90
CA TRP A 54 -6.21 2.26 1.42
C TRP A 54 -4.77 2.76 1.23
N LEU A 55 -4.56 4.08 1.19
CA LEU A 55 -3.24 4.71 1.02
C LEU A 55 -3.26 6.10 1.69
N ALA A 56 -2.29 6.34 2.56
CA ALA A 56 -2.15 7.58 3.32
C ALA A 56 -0.69 8.01 3.46
N VAL A 57 -0.45 9.32 3.55
CA VAL A 57 0.84 9.93 3.92
C VAL A 57 0.66 10.97 5.02
N THR A 58 1.71 11.24 5.80
CA THR A 58 1.71 12.29 6.84
C THR A 58 2.55 13.49 6.45
N LYS A 59 2.29 14.64 7.08
CA LYS A 59 3.21 15.80 7.07
C LYS A 59 4.60 15.48 7.65
N THR A 60 4.74 14.40 8.43
CA THR A 60 6.01 13.90 9.01
C THR A 60 6.76 12.90 8.10
N ARG A 61 6.41 12.82 6.80
CA ARG A 61 7.01 11.93 5.79
C ARG A 61 6.78 10.42 6.01
N GLN A 62 5.82 10.06 6.84
CA GLN A 62 5.38 8.66 6.98
C GLN A 62 4.41 8.30 5.84
N PHE A 63 4.31 7.01 5.50
CA PHE A 63 3.44 6.46 4.46
C PHE A 63 2.89 5.11 4.91
N ALA A 64 1.62 4.82 4.61
CA ALA A 64 1.07 3.49 4.77
C ALA A 64 0.10 3.15 3.63
N ALA A 65 0.15 1.92 3.14
CA ALA A 65 -0.75 1.45 2.09
C ALA A 65 -1.13 -0.03 2.23
N LEU A 66 -2.33 -0.34 1.77
CA LEU A 66 -3.05 -1.59 1.99
C LEU A 66 -3.45 -2.22 0.66
N THR A 67 -3.31 -3.54 0.53
CA THR A 67 -4.06 -4.31 -0.48
C THR A 67 -4.90 -5.41 0.15
N ASN A 68 -6.06 -5.69 -0.45
CA ASN A 68 -6.86 -6.87 -0.11
C ASN A 68 -6.12 -8.13 -0.56
N TYR A 69 -5.92 -9.10 0.32
CA TYR A 69 -5.49 -10.44 -0.09
C TYR A 69 -6.69 -11.16 -0.71
N ARG A 70 -6.52 -11.74 -1.90
CA ARG A 70 -7.54 -12.54 -2.58
C ARG A 70 -7.16 -14.02 -2.46
N ASP A 71 -7.98 -14.74 -1.71
CA ASP A 71 -7.91 -16.18 -1.53
C ASP A 71 -9.30 -16.76 -1.87
N PRO A 72 -9.44 -17.62 -2.89
CA PRO A 72 -10.72 -18.20 -3.27
C PRO A 72 -11.23 -19.27 -2.28
N HIS A 73 -10.47 -19.61 -1.24
CA HIS A 73 -10.80 -20.67 -0.29
C HIS A 73 -11.10 -20.18 1.14
N THR A 74 -11.04 -18.87 1.43
CA THR A 74 -11.25 -18.35 2.80
C THR A 74 -12.26 -17.19 2.90
N GLU A 75 -13.55 -17.53 2.88
CA GLU A 75 -14.67 -16.64 3.25
C GLU A 75 -14.79 -16.43 4.78
N GLN A 76 -13.71 -16.02 5.43
CA GLN A 76 -13.81 -15.44 6.78
C GLN A 76 -14.14 -13.95 6.67
N ALA A 77 -15.39 -13.60 6.97
CA ALA A 77 -15.83 -12.21 7.14
C ALA A 77 -15.26 -11.63 8.44
N GLY A 78 -14.10 -10.98 8.34
CA GLY A 78 -13.52 -10.20 9.43
C GLY A 78 -14.40 -8.99 9.77
N GLU A 79 -14.66 -8.82 11.06
CA GLU A 79 -15.62 -7.87 11.63
C GLU A 79 -15.25 -6.38 11.37
N ARG A 80 -13.96 -6.09 11.08
CA ARG A 80 -13.43 -4.74 10.94
C ARG A 80 -13.01 -4.39 9.51
N SER A 81 -13.20 -3.12 9.16
CA SER A 81 -12.75 -2.56 7.88
C SER A 81 -11.23 -2.48 7.85
N ARG A 82 -10.59 -3.23 6.95
CA ARG A 82 -9.13 -3.13 6.69
C ARG A 82 -8.64 -1.69 6.44
N GLY A 83 -9.54 -0.79 6.02
CA GLY A 83 -9.23 0.60 5.74
C GLY A 83 -8.91 1.48 6.97
N GLU A 84 -9.12 1.00 8.20
CA GLU A 84 -8.59 1.71 9.38
C GLU A 84 -7.09 1.47 9.59
N LEU A 85 -6.53 0.39 9.05
CA LEU A 85 -5.14 -0.02 9.31
C LEU A 85 -4.12 1.06 8.89
N PRO A 86 -4.20 1.71 7.70
CA PRO A 86 -3.30 2.80 7.35
C PRO A 86 -3.43 4.04 8.26
N LEU A 87 -4.58 4.27 8.87
CA LEU A 87 -4.77 5.40 9.81
C LEU A 87 -4.11 5.08 11.15
N ASN A 88 -4.41 3.89 11.70
CA ASN A 88 -3.89 3.43 13.01
C ASN A 88 -2.36 3.32 13.06
N VAL A 89 -1.69 2.97 11.95
CA VAL A 89 -0.21 2.84 11.90
C VAL A 89 0.53 4.17 11.65
N LEU A 90 -0.19 5.22 11.26
CA LEU A 90 0.35 6.57 11.03
C LEU A 90 0.10 7.54 12.18
N GLN A 91 -0.53 7.08 13.26
CA GLN A 91 -0.67 7.83 14.51
C GLN A 91 0.63 7.80 15.33
N ASP A 92 0.76 8.73 16.26
CA ASP A 92 1.83 8.87 17.27
C ASP A 92 3.28 8.98 16.74
N ASN A 93 3.50 9.05 15.43
CA ASN A 93 4.82 8.88 14.78
C ASN A 93 5.54 7.58 15.21
N ARG A 94 4.77 6.51 15.46
CA ARG A 94 5.28 5.24 15.97
C ARG A 94 6.25 4.55 14.98
N PRO A 95 7.33 3.89 15.45
CA PRO A 95 8.19 3.09 14.58
C PRO A 95 7.43 2.00 13.81
N ALA A 96 7.78 1.78 12.54
CA ALA A 96 7.06 0.88 11.63
C ALA A 96 6.95 -0.55 12.19
N ARG A 97 8.01 -1.03 12.87
CA ARG A 97 8.03 -2.34 13.53
C ARG A 97 7.00 -2.46 14.65
N GLU A 98 6.85 -1.42 15.48
CA GLU A 98 5.91 -1.40 16.60
C GLU A 98 4.46 -1.22 16.12
N ALA A 99 4.26 -0.39 15.09
CA ALA A 99 2.98 -0.26 14.42
C ALA A 99 2.53 -1.60 13.81
N LEU A 100 3.43 -2.34 13.17
CA LEU A 100 3.14 -3.68 12.64
C LEU A 100 3.00 -4.76 13.73
N GLN A 101 3.65 -4.61 14.89
CA GLN A 101 3.40 -5.48 16.06
C GLN A 101 1.98 -5.30 16.61
N TYR A 102 1.49 -4.06 16.68
CA TYR A 102 0.09 -3.78 17.01
C TYR A 102 -0.86 -4.36 15.96
N VAL A 103 -0.63 -4.13 14.66
CA VAL A 103 -1.45 -4.72 13.59
C VAL A 103 -1.46 -6.25 13.66
N LYS A 104 -0.34 -6.89 14.00
CA LYS A 104 -0.26 -8.34 14.20
C LYS A 104 -1.11 -8.84 15.36
N SER A 105 -1.25 -8.11 16.47
CA SER A 105 -2.08 -8.55 17.61
C SER A 105 -3.59 -8.45 17.35
N VAL A 106 -4.02 -7.55 16.46
CA VAL A 106 -5.43 -7.43 16.02
C VAL A 106 -5.73 -8.11 14.68
N ALA A 107 -4.76 -8.77 14.05
CA ALA A 107 -4.81 -9.25 12.66
C ALA A 107 -5.95 -10.22 12.32
N SER A 108 -6.51 -10.91 13.32
CA SER A 108 -7.64 -11.84 13.19
C SER A 108 -9.00 -11.14 13.04
N GLN A 109 -9.11 -9.85 13.39
CA GLN A 109 -10.35 -9.07 13.30
C GLN A 109 -10.67 -8.62 11.86
N TYR A 110 -9.81 -8.93 10.89
CA TYR A 110 -9.83 -8.40 9.54
C TYR A 110 -9.79 -9.50 8.47
N ASN A 111 -10.51 -9.27 7.37
CA ASN A 111 -10.36 -10.02 6.12
C ASN A 111 -8.89 -10.10 5.68
N GLY A 112 -8.53 -11.06 4.83
CA GLY A 112 -7.17 -11.19 4.29
C GLY A 112 -6.59 -9.87 3.74
N PHE A 113 -5.39 -9.48 4.17
CA PHE A 113 -4.77 -8.22 3.77
C PHE A 113 -3.23 -8.29 3.68
N ASN A 114 -2.68 -7.28 3.02
CA ASN A 114 -1.28 -6.90 3.07
C ASN A 114 -1.19 -5.41 3.45
N LEU A 115 -0.22 -5.05 4.29
CA LEU A 115 0.02 -3.68 4.75
C LEU A 115 1.52 -3.35 4.63
N ILE A 116 1.81 -2.21 4.02
CA ILE A 116 3.14 -1.59 3.94
C ILE A 116 3.12 -0.34 4.85
N VAL A 117 4.18 -0.13 5.62
CA VAL A 117 4.36 1.03 6.51
C VAL A 117 5.77 1.57 6.39
N PHE A 118 5.91 2.87 6.15
CA PHE A 118 7.16 3.63 6.21
C PHE A 118 7.04 4.69 7.29
N ASP A 119 7.90 4.66 8.30
CA ASP A 119 7.89 5.61 9.42
C ASP A 119 8.80 6.84 9.21
N GLY A 120 9.28 7.05 7.98
CA GLY A 120 10.29 8.05 7.65
C GLY A 120 11.74 7.57 7.82
N LYS A 121 11.97 6.41 8.47
CA LYS A 121 13.30 5.82 8.75
C LYS A 121 13.44 4.41 8.20
N GLU A 122 12.46 3.54 8.43
CA GLU A 122 12.43 2.15 8.01
C GLU A 122 11.13 1.81 7.27
N MET A 123 11.23 0.86 6.33
CA MET A 123 10.09 0.28 5.62
C MET A 123 9.76 -1.10 6.21
N GLY A 124 8.50 -1.32 6.55
CA GLY A 124 7.96 -2.57 7.06
C GLY A 124 6.82 -3.10 6.21
N TYR A 125 6.66 -4.42 6.21
CA TYR A 125 5.55 -5.14 5.57
C TYR A 125 4.97 -6.19 6.52
N PHE A 126 3.66 -6.38 6.46
CA PHE A 126 2.94 -7.48 7.11
C PHE A 126 1.77 -7.97 6.25
N SER A 127 1.49 -9.26 6.31
CA SER A 127 0.23 -9.84 5.86
C SER A 127 -0.32 -10.76 6.94
N ASN A 128 -1.63 -10.71 7.20
CA ASN A 128 -2.27 -11.64 8.12
C ASN A 128 -2.38 -13.09 7.58
N ARG A 129 -2.03 -13.33 6.30
CA ARG A 129 -1.88 -14.68 5.73
C ARG A 129 -0.49 -15.27 5.94
N GLU A 130 0.57 -14.45 5.94
CA GLU A 130 1.95 -14.88 6.25
C GLU A 130 2.28 -14.77 7.75
N ASN A 131 1.50 -13.98 8.49
CA ASN A 131 1.63 -13.72 9.93
C ASN A 131 3.06 -13.34 10.40
N THR A 132 3.86 -12.77 9.49
CA THR A 132 5.27 -12.44 9.72
C THR A 132 5.51 -10.98 9.38
N ILE A 133 6.18 -10.26 10.29
CA ILE A 133 6.57 -8.87 10.07
C ILE A 133 7.93 -8.87 9.38
N LYS A 134 8.02 -8.28 8.20
CA LYS A 134 9.27 -8.12 7.45
C LYS A 134 9.72 -6.66 7.50
N ARG A 135 11.00 -6.45 7.83
CA ARG A 135 11.72 -5.22 7.45
C ARG A 135 12.04 -5.34 5.96
N LEU A 136 11.82 -4.29 5.18
CA LEU A 136 12.24 -4.24 3.78
C LEU A 136 13.56 -3.49 3.69
N GLU A 137 14.48 -4.02 2.90
CA GLU A 137 15.76 -3.39 2.57
C GLU A 137 15.59 -2.47 1.34
N PRO A 138 16.55 -1.60 0.99
CA PRO A 138 16.46 -0.77 -0.20
C PRO A 138 16.29 -1.60 -1.48
N GLY A 139 15.34 -1.20 -2.33
CA GLY A 139 14.99 -1.95 -3.54
C GLY A 139 13.67 -1.53 -4.18
N VAL A 140 13.31 -2.20 -5.28
CA VAL A 140 12.02 -2.06 -5.97
C VAL A 140 11.15 -3.27 -5.69
N TYR A 141 9.88 -3.01 -5.38
CA TYR A 141 8.90 -3.97 -4.89
C TYR A 141 7.55 -3.78 -5.61
N GLY A 142 6.75 -4.84 -5.64
CA GLY A 142 5.40 -4.81 -6.17
C GLY A 142 4.44 -5.64 -5.33
N LEU A 143 3.28 -5.08 -5.06
CA LEU A 143 2.22 -5.69 -4.26
C LEU A 143 0.90 -5.63 -5.04
N SER A 144 0.18 -6.74 -5.06
CA SER A 144 -1.16 -6.82 -5.65
C SER A 144 -2.10 -7.53 -4.68
N ASN A 145 -3.03 -8.37 -5.15
CA ASN A 145 -3.98 -9.06 -4.29
C ASN A 145 -3.48 -10.41 -3.73
N HIS A 146 -2.17 -10.53 -3.51
CA HIS A 146 -1.49 -11.67 -2.89
C HIS A 146 -0.26 -11.15 -2.10
N LEU A 147 0.61 -12.01 -1.59
CA LEU A 147 1.84 -11.61 -0.88
C LEU A 147 2.75 -10.67 -1.72
N LEU A 148 3.58 -9.89 -1.03
CA LEU A 148 4.61 -9.03 -1.63
C LEU A 148 5.48 -9.81 -2.64
N ASP A 149 5.75 -9.19 -3.79
CA ASP A 149 6.56 -9.74 -4.89
C ASP A 149 6.09 -11.11 -5.43
N THR A 150 4.82 -11.51 -5.19
CA THR A 150 4.21 -12.63 -5.93
C THR A 150 4.31 -12.35 -7.43
N PRO A 151 4.89 -13.25 -8.25
CA PRO A 151 5.35 -12.94 -9.61
C PRO A 151 4.21 -12.96 -10.65
N TRP A 152 3.13 -12.20 -10.40
CA TRP A 152 2.07 -11.96 -11.38
C TRP A 152 2.64 -11.13 -12.55
N PRO A 153 2.28 -11.40 -13.82
CA PRO A 153 2.87 -10.72 -14.97
C PRO A 153 2.85 -9.18 -14.90
N LYS A 154 1.75 -8.59 -14.43
CA LYS A 154 1.64 -7.13 -14.21
C LYS A 154 2.56 -6.60 -13.10
N VAL A 155 2.87 -7.41 -12.10
CA VAL A 155 3.80 -7.05 -11.01
C VAL A 155 5.23 -7.09 -11.55
N VAL A 156 5.60 -8.14 -12.28
CA VAL A 156 6.92 -8.27 -12.90
C VAL A 156 7.16 -7.13 -13.90
N ARG A 157 6.27 -6.94 -14.89
CA ARG A 157 6.39 -5.88 -15.90
C ARG A 157 6.33 -4.49 -15.29
N GLY A 158 5.45 -4.27 -14.32
CA GLY A 158 5.34 -3.00 -13.60
C GLY A 158 6.62 -2.64 -12.84
N LYS A 159 7.26 -3.60 -12.16
CA LYS A 159 8.55 -3.40 -11.50
C LYS A 159 9.66 -3.07 -12.51
N THR A 160 9.72 -3.78 -13.64
CA THR A 160 10.70 -3.50 -14.71
C THR A 160 10.54 -2.09 -15.27
N ARG A 161 9.32 -1.71 -15.67
CA ARG A 161 9.06 -0.38 -16.25
C ARG A 161 9.26 0.75 -15.23
N LEU A 162 8.97 0.53 -13.95
CA LEU A 162 9.33 1.48 -12.89
C LEU A 162 10.85 1.64 -12.74
N VAL A 163 11.63 0.57 -12.87
CA VAL A 163 13.11 0.66 -12.85
C VAL A 163 13.65 1.47 -14.03
N GLU A 164 13.11 1.28 -15.24
CA GLU A 164 13.49 2.06 -16.44
C GLU A 164 13.27 3.56 -16.23
N ILE A 165 12.06 3.97 -15.81
CA ILE A 165 11.72 5.38 -15.54
C ILE A 165 12.63 5.98 -14.45
N LEU A 166 12.94 5.21 -13.40
CA LEU A 166 13.83 5.66 -12.33
C LEU A 166 15.32 5.73 -12.74
N GLN A 167 15.70 5.24 -13.92
CA GLN A 167 17.05 5.36 -14.49
C GLN A 167 17.15 6.46 -15.56
N GLU A 168 16.10 6.64 -16.36
CA GLU A 168 16.03 7.70 -17.38
C GLU A 168 15.83 9.10 -16.76
N GLY A 169 15.12 9.16 -15.62
CA GLY A 169 14.86 10.38 -14.86
C GLY A 169 13.40 10.37 -14.38
N VAL A 170 13.16 10.74 -13.11
CA VAL A 170 11.87 10.50 -12.45
C VAL A 170 10.75 11.42 -12.97
N ASP A 171 10.18 11.04 -14.11
CA ASP A 171 9.02 11.67 -14.70
C ASP A 171 7.71 11.17 -14.05
N ARG A 172 6.83 12.12 -13.70
CA ARG A 172 5.53 11.82 -13.11
C ARG A 172 4.53 11.31 -14.14
N GLU A 173 4.61 11.80 -15.37
CA GLU A 173 3.68 11.48 -16.44
C GLU A 173 3.88 10.03 -16.88
N GLN A 174 5.15 9.61 -17.08
CA GLN A 174 5.51 8.20 -17.30
C GLN A 174 5.09 7.28 -16.12
N ILE A 175 5.19 7.76 -14.87
CA ILE A 175 4.72 7.02 -13.67
C ILE A 175 3.19 6.87 -13.64
N PHE A 176 2.43 7.82 -14.21
CA PHE A 176 0.99 7.67 -14.40
C PHE A 176 0.66 6.74 -15.58
N GLU A 177 1.33 6.89 -16.73
CA GLU A 177 1.15 6.01 -17.91
C GLU A 177 1.36 4.53 -17.54
N LEU A 178 2.39 4.23 -16.74
CA LEU A 178 2.67 2.92 -16.15
C LEU A 178 1.45 2.27 -15.46
N LEU A 179 0.55 3.06 -14.88
CA LEU A 179 -0.65 2.58 -14.18
C LEU A 179 -1.86 2.41 -15.11
N THR A 180 -1.79 2.88 -16.36
CA THR A 180 -2.86 2.78 -17.36
C THR A 180 -2.82 1.50 -18.20
N GLU A 181 -1.80 0.64 -18.02
CA GLU A 181 -1.65 -0.56 -18.85
C GLU A 181 -2.84 -1.51 -18.74
N THR A 182 -3.54 -1.69 -19.87
CA THR A 182 -4.71 -2.57 -20.02
C THR A 182 -4.37 -3.98 -20.50
N ALA A 183 -3.09 -4.37 -20.48
CA ALA A 183 -2.64 -5.66 -20.97
C ALA A 183 -3.25 -6.83 -20.17
N CYS A 184 -4.12 -7.60 -20.83
CA CYS A 184 -4.59 -8.88 -20.31
C CYS A 184 -3.48 -9.92 -20.37
N PHE A 185 -3.39 -10.76 -19.34
CA PHE A 185 -2.49 -11.90 -19.27
C PHE A 185 -3.31 -13.19 -19.20
N PRO A 186 -2.86 -14.29 -19.84
CA PRO A 186 -3.51 -15.60 -19.77
C PRO A 186 -3.36 -16.26 -18.40
#